data_AF-K2SIZ8-F1
#
_entry.id   AF-K2SIZ8-F1
#
_cell.length_a   1.000
_cell.length_b   1.000
_cell.length_c   1.000
_cell.angle_alpha   90.00
_cell.angle_beta   90.00
_cell.angle_gamma   90.00
#
_symmetry.space_group_name_H-M   'P 1'
#
loop_
_entity.id
_entity.type
_entity.pdbx_description
1 polymer ?
#
loop_
_entity_poly.entity_id
_entity_poly.type
_entity_poly.pdbx_seq_one_letter_code
_entity_poly.pdbx_strand_id
1 'polypeptide(L)'
;MIFNFRAAATAALAFLAVPTFANLPASQLVDSIKGLTGQLNSLHDTCQSAQQGGFFGGTQGYSTIQYSFTQIVSDCQNTYTFIQTAQGEQSYYTEQESWEISTAWDDCLKAQQDVLVILKGGQDIFSAIVSIILGAIQDIQNIFDQITTGLADICPPKKQDIIEYWQPVQITFSDCISEFQGWSVPQDNSWSVPNGKNWWDVDLTDKGKDFKGGWKRAFVA
;
A
#
# COMPACT_ATOMS: atom_id res chain seq x y z
N MET A 1 -44.61 -14.38 -50.81
CA MET A 1 -43.70 -15.00 -49.84
C MET A 1 -42.51 -14.05 -49.68
N ILE A 2 -42.64 -13.08 -48.77
CA ILE A 2 -41.64 -12.02 -48.54
C ILE A 2 -40.96 -12.37 -47.22
N PHE A 3 -39.77 -12.94 -47.31
CA PHE A 3 -38.96 -13.26 -46.14
C PHE A 3 -38.37 -11.97 -45.56
N ASN A 4 -38.68 -11.72 -44.29
CA ASN A 4 -38.29 -10.56 -43.50
C ASN A 4 -36.76 -10.46 -43.36
N PHE A 5 -36.15 -9.51 -44.07
CA PHE A 5 -34.72 -9.13 -43.94
C PHE A 5 -34.35 -8.46 -42.60
N ARG A 6 -35.29 -8.31 -41.66
CA ARG A 6 -35.05 -7.62 -40.38
C ARG A 6 -34.45 -8.49 -39.28
N ALA A 7 -34.42 -9.82 -39.44
CA ALA A 7 -33.85 -10.73 -38.44
C ALA A 7 -32.33 -10.92 -38.55
N ALA A 8 -31.70 -10.52 -39.67
CA ALA A 8 -30.26 -10.71 -39.89
C ALA A 8 -29.40 -9.57 -39.31
N ALA A 9 -29.96 -8.36 -39.11
CA ALA A 9 -29.20 -7.22 -38.60
C ALA A 9 -28.93 -7.29 -37.09
N THR A 10 -29.77 -8.01 -36.33
CA THR A 10 -29.64 -8.11 -34.87
C THR A 10 -28.65 -9.18 -34.42
N ALA A 11 -28.30 -10.14 -35.27
CA ALA A 11 -27.26 -11.13 -34.98
C ALA A 11 -25.84 -10.60 -35.25
N ALA A 12 -25.68 -9.64 -36.17
CA ALA A 12 -24.39 -9.06 -36.50
C ALA A 12 -23.87 -8.05 -35.45
N LEU A 13 -24.77 -7.42 -34.68
CA LEU A 13 -24.37 -6.55 -33.55
C LEU A 13 -24.01 -7.35 -32.28
N ALA A 14 -24.33 -8.64 -32.21
CA ALA A 14 -23.93 -9.50 -31.10
C ALA A 14 -22.51 -10.06 -31.24
N PHE A 15 -21.89 -10.01 -32.43
CA PHE A 15 -20.48 -10.39 -32.64
C PHE A 15 -19.49 -9.23 -32.47
N LEU A 16 -19.99 -8.01 -32.22
CA LEU A 16 -19.18 -6.90 -31.66
C LEU A 16 -19.28 -6.82 -30.13
N ALA A 17 -20.05 -7.72 -29.49
CA ALA A 17 -19.84 -8.02 -28.09
C ALA A 17 -18.54 -8.85 -28.00
N VAL A 18 -17.42 -8.13 -28.04
CA VAL A 18 -16.20 -8.53 -27.34
C VAL A 18 -16.67 -9.14 -26.02
N PRO A 19 -16.18 -10.33 -25.61
CA PRO A 19 -16.53 -10.87 -24.31
C PRO A 19 -16.37 -9.75 -23.29
N THR A 20 -17.48 -9.30 -22.71
CA THR A 20 -17.45 -8.38 -21.59
C THR A 20 -16.95 -9.20 -20.41
N PHE A 21 -15.64 -9.44 -20.40
CA PHE A 21 -14.89 -9.48 -19.16
C PHE A 21 -15.34 -8.23 -18.40
N ALA A 22 -15.76 -8.40 -17.16
CA ALA A 22 -16.27 -7.31 -16.38
C ALA A 22 -15.08 -6.41 -16.06
N ASN A 23 -14.70 -5.53 -17.00
CA ASN A 23 -13.61 -4.58 -16.84
C ASN A 23 -13.70 -4.00 -15.45
N LEU A 24 -12.66 -4.23 -14.65
CA LEU A 24 -12.55 -3.58 -13.34
C LEU A 24 -12.72 -2.07 -13.56
N PRO A 25 -13.79 -1.44 -13.06
CA PRO A 25 -14.06 -0.03 -13.34
C PRO A 25 -12.87 0.81 -12.88
N ALA A 26 -12.38 1.71 -13.73
CA ALA A 26 -11.25 2.58 -13.37
C ALA A 26 -11.50 3.32 -12.05
N SER A 27 -12.75 3.71 -11.79
CA SER A 27 -13.18 4.32 -10.53
C SER A 27 -12.89 3.45 -9.30
N GLN A 28 -13.03 2.13 -9.38
CA GLN A 28 -12.72 1.24 -8.24
C GLN A 28 -11.22 1.21 -7.95
N LEU A 29 -10.38 1.20 -8.99
CA LEU A 29 -8.94 1.27 -8.83
C LEU A 29 -8.52 2.63 -8.26
N VAL A 30 -9.08 3.72 -8.79
CA VAL A 30 -8.86 5.08 -8.27
C VAL A 30 -9.29 5.20 -6.80
N ASP A 31 -10.45 4.66 -6.42
CA ASP A 31 -10.94 4.69 -5.04
C ASP A 31 -10.05 3.85 -4.12
N SER A 32 -9.54 2.71 -4.60
CA SER A 32 -8.58 1.89 -3.85
C SER A 32 -7.27 2.64 -3.61
N ILE A 33 -6.72 3.30 -4.64
CA ILE A 33 -5.51 4.12 -4.51
C ILE A 33 -5.75 5.29 -3.55
N LYS A 34 -6.89 5.98 -3.64
CA LYS A 34 -7.24 7.07 -2.71
C LYS A 34 -7.43 6.58 -1.27
N GLY A 35 -7.96 5.37 -1.09
CA GLY A 35 -8.04 4.71 0.22
C GLY A 35 -6.65 4.54 0.83
N LEU A 36 -5.70 4.03 0.03
CA LEU A 36 -4.29 3.92 0.41
C LEU A 36 -3.68 5.28 0.76
N THR A 37 -3.90 6.32 -0.06
CA THR A 37 -3.48 7.70 0.24
C THR A 37 -4.04 8.19 1.59
N GLY A 38 -5.31 7.88 1.89
CA GLY A 38 -5.94 8.20 3.17
C GLY A 38 -5.26 7.54 4.36
N GLN A 39 -4.88 6.27 4.23
CA GLN A 39 -4.13 5.55 5.29
C GLN A 39 -2.72 6.13 5.49
N LEU A 40 -2.03 6.50 4.41
CA LEU A 40 -0.72 7.14 4.47
C LEU A 40 -0.77 8.49 5.18
N ASN A 41 -1.74 9.33 4.85
CA ASN A 41 -1.95 10.61 5.54
C ASN A 41 -2.27 10.39 7.03
N SER A 42 -3.09 9.39 7.36
CA SER A 42 -3.39 9.07 8.76
C SER A 42 -2.15 8.58 9.53
N LEU A 43 -1.29 7.78 8.89
CA LEU A 43 0.00 7.38 9.46
C LEU A 43 0.92 8.59 9.64
N HIS A 44 1.02 9.47 8.64
CA HIS A 44 1.79 10.71 8.73
C HIS A 44 1.36 11.54 9.94
N ASP A 45 0.06 11.81 10.10
CA ASP A 45 -0.47 12.60 11.22
C ASP A 45 -0.20 11.94 12.58
N THR A 46 -0.26 10.60 12.62
CA THR A 46 0.07 9.81 13.81
C THR A 46 1.56 9.95 14.17
N CYS A 47 2.45 9.81 13.18
CA CYS A 47 3.89 9.99 13.35
C CYS A 47 4.23 11.43 13.75
N GLN A 48 3.56 12.42 13.18
CA GLN A 48 3.76 13.84 13.49
C GLN A 48 3.34 14.16 14.93
N SER A 49 2.19 13.64 15.34
CA SER A 49 1.71 13.77 16.72
C SER A 49 2.67 13.11 17.72
N ALA A 50 3.29 11.99 17.33
CA ALA A 50 4.35 11.35 18.11
C ALA A 50 5.59 12.23 18.28
N GLN A 51 6.03 12.89 17.22
CA GLN A 51 7.17 13.81 17.26
C GLN A 51 6.95 15.04 18.13
N GLN A 52 5.74 15.59 18.15
CA GLN A 52 5.41 16.81 18.89
C GLN A 52 5.18 16.58 20.39
N GLY A 53 5.47 15.39 20.89
CA GLY A 53 5.29 15.06 22.30
C GLY A 53 3.84 14.75 22.70
N GLY A 54 2.91 14.76 21.75
CA GLY A 54 1.48 14.46 21.97
C GLY A 54 1.21 12.99 22.36
N PHE A 55 2.24 12.14 22.32
CA PHE A 55 2.14 10.68 22.39
C PHE A 55 2.93 10.04 23.55
N PHE A 56 3.48 10.83 24.48
CA PHE A 56 4.20 10.28 25.62
C PHE A 56 3.25 9.93 26.77
N GLY A 57 2.65 8.75 26.63
CA GLY A 57 1.81 8.12 27.65
C GLY A 57 1.71 6.59 27.54
N GLY A 58 2.73 5.89 27.00
CA GLY A 58 2.84 4.43 27.09
C GLY A 58 2.87 3.65 25.77
N THR A 59 2.91 2.32 25.87
CA THR A 59 2.98 1.31 24.77
C THR A 59 1.87 1.44 23.71
N GLN A 60 0.84 2.25 23.96
CA GLN A 60 -0.32 2.40 23.09
C GLN A 60 0.03 3.12 21.77
N GLY A 61 0.98 4.06 21.76
CA GLY A 61 1.32 4.79 20.53
C GLY A 61 2.09 4.00 19.49
N TYR A 62 3.05 3.22 19.95
CA TYR A 62 3.77 2.29 19.09
C TYR A 62 2.83 1.24 18.47
N SER A 63 1.84 0.76 19.23
CA SER A 63 0.83 -0.16 18.71
C SER A 63 -0.06 0.45 17.63
N THR A 64 -0.38 1.75 17.72
CA THR A 64 -1.15 2.45 16.68
C THR A 64 -0.35 2.56 15.39
N ILE A 65 0.93 2.96 15.47
CA ILE A 65 1.81 3.06 14.29
C ILE A 65 1.95 1.70 13.60
N GLN A 66 2.19 0.63 14.37
CA GLN A 66 2.27 -0.73 13.83
C GLN A 66 0.97 -1.16 13.14
N TYR A 67 -0.18 -0.88 13.76
CA TYR A 67 -1.48 -1.18 13.16
C TYR A 67 -1.65 -0.43 11.83
N SER A 68 -1.30 0.85 11.77
CA SER A 68 -1.37 1.65 10.54
C SER A 68 -0.49 1.06 9.43
N PHE A 69 0.75 0.66 9.73
CA PHE A 69 1.60 -0.03 8.74
C PHE A 69 0.99 -1.34 8.23
N THR A 70 0.38 -2.13 9.13
CA THR A 70 -0.28 -3.38 8.75
C THR A 70 -1.47 -3.13 7.81
N GLN A 71 -2.27 -2.11 8.09
CA GLN A 71 -3.38 -1.70 7.22
C GLN A 71 -2.87 -1.22 5.85
N ILE A 72 -1.82 -0.39 5.83
CA ILE A 72 -1.21 0.08 4.60
C ILE A 72 -0.73 -1.09 3.73
N VAL A 73 -0.01 -2.06 4.29
CA VAL A 73 0.43 -3.24 3.53
C VAL A 73 -0.74 -4.05 3.00
N SER A 74 -1.77 -4.27 3.82
CA SER A 74 -3.00 -4.95 3.39
C SER A 74 -3.67 -4.21 2.23
N ASP A 75 -3.79 -2.89 2.32
CA ASP A 75 -4.41 -2.07 1.27
C ASP A 75 -3.56 -2.06 0.00
N CYS A 76 -2.22 -2.03 0.11
CA CYS A 76 -1.32 -2.19 -1.03
C CYS A 76 -1.52 -3.53 -1.74
N GLN A 77 -1.63 -4.63 -0.98
CA GLN A 77 -1.88 -5.97 -1.53
C GLN A 77 -3.24 -6.04 -2.23
N ASN A 78 -4.26 -5.40 -1.65
CA ASN A 78 -5.59 -5.31 -2.26
C ASN A 78 -5.55 -4.51 -3.57
N THR A 79 -4.90 -3.34 -3.59
CA THR A 79 -4.69 -2.54 -4.80
C THR A 79 -3.93 -3.33 -5.87
N TYR A 80 -2.88 -4.05 -5.47
CA TYR A 80 -2.13 -4.90 -6.39
C TYR A 80 -2.98 -6.04 -6.98
N THR A 81 -3.84 -6.66 -6.18
CA THR A 81 -4.78 -7.69 -6.65
C THR A 81 -5.76 -7.14 -7.69
N PHE A 82 -6.24 -5.90 -7.51
CA PHE A 82 -7.07 -5.21 -8.51
C PHE A 82 -6.32 -5.02 -9.83
N ILE A 83 -5.06 -4.61 -9.78
CA ILE A 83 -4.21 -4.43 -10.95
C ILE A 83 -3.96 -5.77 -11.66
N GLN A 84 -3.64 -6.83 -10.92
CA GLN A 84 -3.46 -8.17 -11.50
C GLN A 84 -4.73 -8.68 -12.19
N THR A 85 -5.90 -8.38 -11.62
CA THR A 85 -7.18 -8.71 -12.24
C THR A 85 -7.36 -7.97 -13.57
N ALA A 86 -7.09 -6.66 -13.60
CA ALA A 86 -7.16 -5.86 -14.82
C ALA A 86 -6.15 -6.32 -15.91
N GLN A 87 -4.93 -6.72 -15.51
CA GLN A 87 -3.93 -7.30 -16.42
C GLN A 87 -4.38 -8.65 -17.00
N GLY A 88 -5.00 -9.50 -16.17
CA GLY A 88 -5.50 -10.82 -16.58
C GLY A 88 -6.64 -10.75 -17.60
N GLU A 89 -7.43 -9.68 -17.57
CA GLU A 89 -8.51 -9.42 -18.52
C GLU A 89 -8.02 -8.78 -19.85
N GLN A 90 -6.73 -8.41 -19.93
CA GLN A 90 -6.14 -7.66 -21.05
C GLN A 90 -6.85 -6.33 -21.34
N SER A 91 -7.41 -5.71 -20.31
CA SER A 91 -8.16 -4.48 -20.42
C SER A 91 -7.23 -3.28 -20.24
N TYR A 92 -7.07 -2.49 -21.29
CA TYR A 92 -6.37 -1.21 -21.21
C TYR A 92 -7.36 -0.11 -20.85
N TYR A 93 -6.98 0.74 -19.90
CA TYR A 93 -7.76 1.91 -19.57
C TYR A 93 -7.69 2.95 -20.69
N THR A 94 -8.77 3.68 -20.88
CA THR A 94 -8.81 4.81 -21.81
C THR A 94 -7.85 5.91 -21.37
N GLU A 95 -7.59 6.89 -22.25
CA GLU A 95 -6.72 8.03 -21.93
C GLU A 95 -7.20 8.81 -20.69
N GLN A 96 -8.50 9.06 -20.60
CA GLN A 96 -9.12 9.75 -19.45
C GLN A 96 -8.97 8.95 -18.16
N GLU A 97 -9.30 7.66 -18.19
CA GLU A 97 -9.17 6.77 -17.03
C GLU A 97 -7.71 6.62 -16.59
N SER A 98 -6.80 6.49 -17.55
CA SER A 98 -5.35 6.43 -17.29
C SER A 98 -4.84 7.70 -16.61
N TRP A 99 -5.37 8.88 -16.98
CA TRP A 99 -5.03 10.15 -16.34
C TRP A 99 -5.55 10.22 -14.90
N GLU A 100 -6.77 9.76 -14.64
CA GLU A 100 -7.35 9.72 -13.30
C GLU A 100 -6.57 8.76 -12.38
N ILE A 101 -6.21 7.57 -12.90
CA ILE A 101 -5.38 6.58 -12.21
C ILE A 101 -3.98 7.14 -11.94
N SER A 102 -3.32 7.75 -12.93
CA SER A 102 -1.97 8.28 -12.74
C SER A 102 -1.95 9.44 -11.75
N THR A 103 -2.97 10.29 -11.75
CA THR A 103 -3.10 11.41 -10.80
C THR A 103 -3.31 10.88 -9.38
N ALA A 104 -4.20 9.90 -9.20
CA ALA A 104 -4.40 9.27 -7.89
C ALA A 104 -3.11 8.57 -7.39
N TRP A 105 -2.36 7.94 -8.30
CA TRP A 105 -1.08 7.32 -7.97
C TRP A 105 -0.03 8.34 -7.55
N ASP A 106 0.13 9.45 -8.28
CA ASP A 106 1.04 10.55 -7.92
C ASP A 106 0.70 11.13 -6.52
N ASP A 107 -0.58 11.34 -6.21
CA ASP A 107 -1.01 11.79 -4.88
C ASP A 107 -0.66 10.76 -3.78
N CYS A 108 -0.83 9.46 -4.06
CA CYS A 108 -0.43 8.38 -3.15
C CYS A 108 1.09 8.37 -2.92
N LEU A 109 1.87 8.54 -3.99
CA LEU A 109 3.33 8.59 -3.94
C LEU A 109 3.84 9.76 -3.11
N LYS A 110 3.23 10.95 -3.25
CA LYS A 110 3.53 12.13 -2.41
C LYS A 110 3.21 11.89 -0.94
N ALA A 111 2.05 11.32 -0.62
CA ALA A 111 1.70 10.98 0.76
C ALA A 111 2.69 9.96 1.37
N GLN A 112 3.11 8.96 0.59
CA GLN A 112 4.15 8.02 1.02
C GLN A 112 5.50 8.72 1.25
N GLN A 113 5.86 9.68 0.40
CA GLN A 113 7.08 10.46 0.56
C GLN A 113 7.07 11.27 1.86
N ASP A 114 5.94 11.91 2.19
CA ASP A 114 5.77 12.65 3.46
C ASP A 114 5.91 11.73 4.68
N VAL A 115 5.35 10.52 4.63
CA VAL A 115 5.54 9.48 5.66
C VAL A 115 7.02 9.11 5.81
N LEU A 116 7.75 8.92 4.71
CA LEU A 116 9.18 8.58 4.81
C LEU A 116 10.00 9.73 5.39
N VAL A 117 9.71 10.97 5.01
CA VAL A 117 10.39 12.15 5.55
C VAL A 117 10.19 12.27 7.06
N ILE A 118 8.96 12.06 7.54
CA ILE A 118 8.69 12.17 8.97
C ILE A 118 9.35 11.04 9.77
N LEU A 119 9.39 9.83 9.23
CA LEU A 119 10.05 8.69 9.86
C LEU A 119 11.56 8.91 10.01
N LYS A 120 12.22 9.47 8.99
CA LYS A 120 13.65 9.84 9.05
C LYS A 120 13.92 10.93 10.10
N GLY A 121 13.05 11.93 10.19
CA GLY A 121 13.19 13.01 11.18
C GLY A 121 12.98 12.60 12.64
N GLY A 122 12.42 11.40 12.90
CA GLY A 122 11.98 10.96 14.22
C GLY A 122 12.84 9.91 14.91
N GLN A 123 14.15 9.86 14.63
CA GLN A 123 14.99 8.72 15.00
C GLN A 123 14.91 8.32 16.47
N ASP A 124 15.01 9.29 17.38
CA ASP A 124 15.00 9.05 18.83
C ASP A 124 13.68 8.42 19.29
N ILE A 125 12.58 8.78 18.63
CA ILE A 125 11.21 8.39 19.00
C ILE A 125 10.87 7.02 18.43
N PHE A 126 11.31 6.73 17.20
CA PHE A 126 10.99 5.50 16.50
C PHE A 126 12.01 4.37 16.74
N SER A 127 13.13 4.66 17.42
CA SER A 127 14.17 3.69 17.77
C SER A 127 13.63 2.41 18.43
N ALA A 128 12.59 2.52 19.26
CA ALA A 128 11.96 1.38 19.96
C ALA A 128 11.18 0.43 19.04
N ILE A 129 10.76 0.88 17.85
CA ILE A 129 10.00 0.11 16.87
C ILE A 129 10.69 0.04 15.50
N VAL A 130 11.99 0.33 15.45
CA VAL A 130 12.77 0.41 14.22
C VAL A 130 12.71 -0.85 13.37
N SER A 131 12.70 -2.03 13.99
CA SER A 131 12.61 -3.32 13.28
C SER A 131 11.29 -3.50 12.54
N ILE A 132 10.18 -3.07 13.14
CA ILE A 132 8.84 -3.13 12.56
C ILE A 132 8.75 -2.12 11.41
N ILE A 133 9.21 -0.89 11.62
CA ILE A 133 9.22 0.15 10.59
C ILE A 133 10.07 -0.26 9.39
N LEU A 134 11.28 -0.80 9.65
CA LEU A 134 12.17 -1.25 8.59
C LEU A 134 11.54 -2.37 7.76
N GLY A 135 10.97 -3.39 8.41
CA GLY A 135 10.24 -4.45 7.71
C GLY A 135 9.10 -3.87 6.86
N ALA A 136 8.29 -2.99 7.45
CA ALA A 136 7.15 -2.40 6.76
C ALA A 136 7.54 -1.57 5.54
N ILE A 137 8.57 -0.74 5.66
CA ILE A 137 9.07 0.08 4.55
C ILE A 137 9.58 -0.80 3.41
N GLN A 138 10.27 -1.91 3.70
CA GLN A 138 10.75 -2.86 2.69
C GLN A 138 9.60 -3.53 1.95
N ASP A 139 8.56 -3.99 2.64
CA ASP A 139 7.41 -4.62 1.99
C ASP A 139 6.59 -3.62 1.17
N ILE A 140 6.36 -2.42 1.71
CA ILE A 140 5.68 -1.35 0.99
C ILE A 140 6.44 -1.01 -0.28
N GLN A 141 7.78 -0.86 -0.22
CA GLN A 141 8.59 -0.60 -1.40
C GLN A 141 8.41 -1.70 -2.46
N ASN A 142 8.51 -2.97 -2.07
CA ASN A 142 8.35 -4.10 -2.98
C ASN A 142 6.96 -4.12 -3.63
N ILE A 143 5.90 -3.84 -2.86
CA ILE A 143 4.53 -3.82 -3.40
C ILE A 143 4.31 -2.58 -4.29
N PHE A 144 4.85 -1.42 -3.94
CA PHE A 144 4.78 -0.21 -4.76
C PHE A 144 5.52 -0.39 -6.10
N ASP A 145 6.65 -1.09 -6.12
CA ASP A 145 7.35 -1.47 -7.37
C ASP A 145 6.42 -2.32 -8.27
N GLN A 146 5.71 -3.28 -7.68
CA GLN A 146 4.76 -4.15 -8.39
C GLN A 146 3.52 -3.38 -8.87
N ILE A 147 2.96 -2.51 -8.04
CA ILE A 147 1.83 -1.63 -8.37
C ILE A 147 2.23 -0.71 -9.52
N THR A 148 3.37 -0.01 -9.42
CA THR A 148 3.84 0.92 -10.46
C THR A 148 4.01 0.19 -11.80
N THR A 149 4.66 -0.98 -11.78
CA THR A 149 4.84 -1.79 -12.99
C THR A 149 3.50 -2.21 -13.58
N GLY A 150 2.57 -2.67 -12.75
CA GLY A 150 1.26 -3.12 -13.23
C GLY A 150 0.38 -1.97 -13.74
N LEU A 151 0.40 -0.81 -13.07
CA LEU A 151 -0.26 0.41 -13.51
C LEU A 151 0.29 0.89 -14.87
N ALA A 152 1.61 0.85 -15.04
CA ALA A 152 2.28 1.20 -16.29
C ALA A 152 1.88 0.31 -17.47
N ASP A 153 1.49 -0.95 -17.21
CA ASP A 153 1.04 -1.89 -18.24
C ASP A 153 -0.45 -1.71 -18.60
N ILE A 154 -1.31 -1.45 -17.61
CA ILE A 154 -2.77 -1.28 -17.84
C ILE A 154 -3.14 0.16 -18.26
N CYS A 155 -2.26 1.14 -18.04
CA CYS A 155 -2.43 2.54 -18.45
C CYS A 155 -1.38 2.99 -19.50
N PRO A 156 -1.32 2.40 -20.72
CA PRO A 156 -0.33 2.76 -21.74
C PRO A 156 -0.19 4.26 -22.04
N PRO A 157 -1.28 5.06 -22.12
CA PRO A 157 -1.17 6.50 -22.37
C PRO A 157 -0.38 7.28 -21.32
N LYS A 158 -0.32 6.76 -20.08
CA LYS A 158 0.33 7.40 -18.92
C LYS A 158 1.50 6.60 -18.36
N LYS A 159 1.95 5.59 -19.10
CA LYS A 159 3.05 4.70 -18.72
C LYS A 159 4.31 5.46 -18.28
N GLN A 160 4.74 6.43 -19.09
CA GLN A 160 5.95 7.20 -18.82
C GLN A 160 5.82 8.02 -17.54
N ASP A 161 4.72 8.77 -17.40
CA ASP A 161 4.42 9.59 -16.23
C ASP A 161 4.42 8.74 -14.93
N ILE A 162 3.75 7.57 -14.95
CA ILE A 162 3.69 6.65 -13.80
C ILE A 162 5.08 6.17 -13.36
N ILE A 163 5.96 5.83 -14.31
CA ILE A 163 7.33 5.39 -14.03
C ILE A 163 8.17 6.55 -13.48
N GLU A 164 8.03 7.74 -14.07
CA GLU A 164 8.78 8.93 -13.66
C GLU A 164 8.41 9.41 -12.25
N TYR A 165 7.12 9.36 -11.88
CA TYR A 165 6.67 9.71 -10.53
C TYR A 165 7.24 8.78 -9.45
N TRP A 166 7.45 7.50 -9.78
CA TRP A 166 7.92 6.50 -8.81
C TRP A 166 9.40 6.64 -8.45
N GLN A 167 10.26 6.99 -9.42
CA GLN A 167 11.72 7.10 -9.24
C GLN A 167 12.17 7.89 -8.00
N PRO A 168 11.70 9.13 -7.75
CA PRO A 168 12.13 9.90 -6.57
C PRO A 168 11.68 9.26 -5.25
N VAL A 169 10.53 8.61 -5.23
CA VAL A 169 10.02 7.93 -4.03
C VAL A 169 10.84 6.67 -3.74
N GLN A 170 11.22 5.90 -4.78
CA GLN A 170 12.09 4.74 -4.64
C GLN A 170 13.47 5.09 -4.04
N ILE A 171 14.03 6.25 -4.40
CA ILE A 171 15.26 6.78 -3.79
C ILE A 171 15.01 7.10 -2.31
N THR A 172 13.89 7.76 -2.00
CA THR A 172 13.53 8.11 -0.62
C THR A 172 13.35 6.85 0.25
N PHE A 173 12.73 5.79 -0.30
CA PHE A 173 12.65 4.47 0.34
C PHE A 173 14.05 3.91 0.66
N SER A 174 14.93 3.89 -0.34
CA SER A 174 16.29 3.37 -0.21
C SER A 174 17.11 4.13 0.84
N ASP A 175 17.00 5.46 0.85
CA ASP A 175 17.65 6.31 1.85
C ASP A 175 17.11 6.02 3.26
N CYS A 176 15.79 5.91 3.40
CA CYS A 176 15.12 5.64 4.66
C CYS A 176 15.53 4.26 5.22
N ILE A 177 15.54 3.23 4.38
CA ILE A 177 16.01 1.87 4.72
C ILE A 177 17.47 1.90 5.16
N SER A 178 18.35 2.56 4.40
CA SER A 178 19.77 2.64 4.74
C SER A 178 19.99 3.34 6.08
N GLU A 179 19.20 4.37 6.38
CA GLU A 179 19.27 5.11 7.64
C GLU A 179 18.84 4.22 8.80
N PHE A 180 17.67 3.58 8.70
CA PHE A 180 17.15 2.67 9.72
C PHE A 180 18.03 1.43 9.95
N GLN A 181 18.69 0.90 8.91
CA GLN A 181 19.66 -0.20 9.03
C GLN A 181 20.93 0.22 9.76
N GLY A 182 21.31 1.51 9.66
CA GLY A 182 22.44 2.09 10.38
C GLY A 182 22.16 2.31 11.87
N TRP A 183 20.91 2.24 12.30
CA TRP A 183 20.57 2.41 13.71
C TRP A 183 20.89 1.12 14.46
N SER A 184 21.85 1.21 15.38
CA SER A 184 22.13 0.13 16.32
C SER A 184 20.88 -0.11 17.15
N VAL A 185 20.16 -1.18 16.83
CA VAL A 185 18.99 -1.63 17.58
C VAL A 185 19.47 -1.91 19.01
N PRO A 186 18.99 -1.20 20.05
CA PRO A 186 19.07 -1.75 21.39
C PRO A 186 18.30 -3.06 21.30
N GLN A 187 19.00 -4.18 21.45
CA GLN A 187 18.46 -5.51 21.20
C GLN A 187 17.44 -5.88 22.30
N ASP A 188 16.34 -5.14 22.40
CA ASP A 188 15.18 -5.54 23.18
C ASP A 188 14.41 -6.55 22.33
N ASN A 189 14.79 -7.82 22.53
CA ASN A 189 14.17 -8.99 21.90
C ASN A 189 12.71 -9.23 22.35
N SER A 190 12.05 -8.26 23.00
CA SER A 190 10.65 -8.39 23.43
C SER A 190 9.63 -8.25 22.29
N TRP A 191 10.05 -7.85 21.08
CA TRP A 191 9.18 -7.60 19.92
C TRP A 191 9.62 -8.35 18.65
N SER A 192 10.02 -9.62 18.78
CA SER A 192 10.34 -10.46 17.61
C SER A 192 9.07 -11.03 16.96
N VAL A 193 8.98 -10.94 15.63
CA VAL A 193 7.97 -11.68 14.86
C VAL A 193 8.19 -13.18 15.08
N PRO A 194 7.14 -13.97 15.40
CA PRO A 194 7.28 -15.42 15.53
C PRO A 194 7.87 -16.03 14.26
N ASN A 195 8.84 -16.92 14.44
CA ASN A 195 9.60 -17.52 13.35
C ASN A 195 8.66 -18.17 12.31
N GLY A 196 8.79 -17.79 11.04
CA GLY A 196 7.96 -18.30 9.92
C GLY A 196 6.67 -17.53 9.65
N LYS A 197 6.46 -16.38 10.28
CA LYS A 197 5.36 -15.45 9.96
C LYS A 197 5.92 -14.12 9.47
N ASN A 198 5.23 -13.48 8.53
CA ASN A 198 5.53 -12.10 8.18
C ASN A 198 5.13 -11.16 9.32
N TRP A 199 5.74 -9.97 9.44
CA TRP A 199 5.42 -9.05 10.55
C TRP A 199 3.96 -8.54 10.49
N TRP A 200 3.31 -8.62 9.33
CA TRP A 200 1.89 -8.33 9.12
C TRP A 200 0.96 -9.56 9.32
N ASP A 201 1.49 -10.78 9.47
CA ASP A 201 0.72 -12.00 9.82
C ASP A 201 0.42 -12.09 11.33
N VAL A 202 0.74 -11.03 12.08
CA VAL A 202 0.35 -10.87 13.47
C VAL A 202 -1.15 -10.61 13.48
N ASP A 203 -1.92 -11.57 14.01
CA ASP A 203 -3.37 -11.45 14.08
C ASP A 203 -3.75 -10.33 15.06
N LEU A 204 -4.17 -9.18 14.51
CA LEU A 204 -4.59 -7.99 15.25
C LEU A 204 -6.11 -7.97 15.52
N THR A 205 -6.83 -9.05 15.19
CA THR A 205 -8.30 -9.11 15.37
C THR A 205 -8.74 -9.34 16.81
N ASP A 206 -7.83 -9.70 17.71
CA ASP A 206 -8.11 -9.88 19.15
C ASP A 206 -8.09 -8.55 19.91
N LYS A 207 -8.89 -7.57 19.46
CA LYS A 207 -8.99 -6.21 20.01
C LYS A 207 -9.59 -6.11 21.43
N GLY A 208 -9.63 -7.17 22.22
CA GLY A 208 -10.35 -7.12 23.51
C GLY A 208 -10.25 -8.30 24.45
N LYS A 209 -9.35 -9.26 24.24
CA LYS A 209 -9.11 -10.34 25.20
C LYS A 209 -7.68 -10.28 25.65
N ASP A 210 -7.51 -9.99 26.93
CA ASP A 210 -6.30 -10.13 27.74
C ASP A 210 -5.03 -10.53 26.96
N PHE A 211 -4.03 -9.64 26.98
CA PHE A 211 -2.60 -9.90 26.73
C PHE A 211 -2.03 -10.99 27.71
N LYS A 212 -2.66 -12.16 27.79
CA LYS A 212 -2.31 -13.30 28.66
C LYS A 212 -1.92 -14.55 27.88
N GLY A 213 -2.00 -14.52 26.55
CA GLY A 213 -1.58 -15.62 25.68
C GLY A 213 -0.31 -15.31 24.88
N GLY A 214 0.84 -15.19 25.54
CA GLY A 214 2.12 -15.49 24.89
C GLY A 214 2.98 -14.35 24.35
N TRP A 215 2.97 -13.16 24.96
CA TRP A 215 4.10 -12.22 24.88
C TRP A 215 4.92 -12.36 26.16
N LYS A 216 5.90 -13.27 26.18
CA LYS A 216 6.81 -13.39 27.34
C LYS A 216 7.82 -12.24 27.28
N ARG A 217 7.61 -11.22 28.10
CA ARG A 217 8.66 -10.28 28.51
C ARG A 217 9.84 -11.07 29.09
N ALA A 218 10.94 -11.16 28.37
CA ALA A 218 12.21 -11.53 28.96
C ALA A 218 12.76 -10.28 29.67
N PHE A 219 12.45 -10.11 30.96
CA PHE A 219 13.26 -9.23 31.79
C PHE A 219 14.60 -9.92 32.00
N VAL A 220 15.66 -9.39 31.38
CA VAL A 220 17.03 -9.74 31.76
C VAL A 220 17.34 -8.94 33.04
N ALA A 221 17.60 -9.67 34.12
CA ALA A 221 18.06 -9.13 35.41
C ALA A 221 19.55 -8.77 35.36
#